data_AF-A0A2E0UG39-F1
#
_entry.id   AF-A0A2E0UG39-F1
#
_cell.length_a   1.000
_cell.length_b   1.000
_cell.length_c   1.000
_cell.angle_alpha   90.00
_cell.angle_beta   90.00
_cell.angle_gamma   90.00
#
_symmetry.space_group_name_H-M   'P 1'
#
loop_
_entity.id
_entity.type
_entity.pdbx_description
1 polymer ?
#
loop_
_entity_poly.entity_id
_entity_poly.type
_entity_poly.pdbx_seq_one_letter_code
_entity_poly.pdbx_strand_id
1 'polypeptide(L)'
;MTPYHDIFLPIFGLGCAVALMASLVAGWKSGCLWPGALLLIGVAAVWASMFIGSDLGYRAWQAIPNPPEEAFSDASVMGALVFGWFPSGVFCLTIFAVVRVIKLIIRWANPTPAGSGNPATPKPIETGNPYQQPNS
;
A
#
# COMPACT_ATOMS: atom_id res chain seq x y z
N MET A 1 20.69 -15.31 20.19
CA MET A 1 20.12 -15.04 18.86
C MET A 1 20.97 -15.78 17.84
N THR A 2 20.37 -16.43 16.85
CA THR A 2 21.14 -17.03 15.76
C THR A 2 21.53 -15.93 14.77
N PRO A 3 22.70 -16.02 14.11
CA PRO A 3 23.14 -15.04 13.10
C PRO A 3 22.12 -14.86 11.96
N TYR A 4 21.27 -15.87 11.74
CA TYR A 4 20.09 -15.76 10.87
C TYR A 4 19.19 -14.58 11.26
N HIS A 5 18.80 -14.46 12.54
CA HIS A 5 17.85 -13.42 12.99
C HIS A 5 18.44 -12.02 12.85
N ASP A 6 19.74 -11.89 13.12
CA ASP A 6 20.46 -10.61 13.10
C ASP A 6 20.52 -10.01 11.68
N ILE A 7 20.49 -10.85 10.65
CA ILE A 7 20.49 -10.43 9.24
C ILE A 7 19.08 -10.38 8.66
N PHE A 8 18.24 -11.37 8.97
CA PHE A 8 16.88 -11.47 8.44
C PHE A 8 16.00 -10.30 8.89
N LEU A 9 15.98 -10.00 10.19
CA LEU A 9 15.07 -8.99 10.76
C LEU A 9 15.24 -7.58 10.17
N PRO A 10 16.45 -7.01 10.02
CA PRO A 10 16.59 -5.67 9.45
C PRO A 10 16.18 -5.61 7.97
N ILE A 11 16.50 -6.64 7.17
CA ILE A 11 16.12 -6.72 5.75
C ILE A 11 14.61 -6.83 5.63
N PHE A 12 14.02 -7.78 6.36
CA PHE A 12 12.58 -7.99 6.39
C PHE A 12 11.83 -6.73 6.85
N GLY A 13 12.30 -6.12 7.94
CA GLY A 13 11.76 -4.88 8.50
C GLY A 13 11.78 -3.72 7.50
N LEU A 14 12.85 -3.58 6.71
CA LEU A 14 12.94 -2.58 5.65
C LEU A 14 11.88 -2.81 4.57
N GLY A 15 11.68 -4.05 4.12
CA GLY A 15 10.62 -4.38 3.16
C GLY A 15 9.22 -4.09 3.69
N CYS A 16 8.96 -4.42 4.96
CA CYS A 16 7.71 -4.08 5.64
C CYS A 16 7.48 -2.57 5.72
N ALA A 17 8.51 -1.78 6.03
CA ALA A 17 8.41 -0.32 6.08
C ALA A 17 8.07 0.27 4.70
N VAL A 18 8.73 -0.20 3.63
CA VAL A 18 8.43 0.24 2.25
C VAL A 18 7.00 -0.12 1.87
N ALA A 19 6.57 -1.34 2.17
CA ALA A 19 5.22 -1.82 1.86
C ALA A 19 4.12 -1.10 2.64
N LEU A 20 4.39 -0.75 3.91
CA LEU A 20 3.52 0.08 4.73
C LEU A 20 3.32 1.45 4.07
N MET A 21 4.42 2.13 3.73
CA MET A 21 4.36 3.45 3.09
C MET A 21 3.62 3.40 1.74
N ALA A 22 3.92 2.39 0.91
CA ALA A 22 3.26 2.22 -0.38
C ALA A 22 1.74 1.98 -0.22
N SER A 23 1.35 1.12 0.73
CA SER A 23 -0.06 0.78 1.01
C SER A 23 -0.84 1.96 1.59
N LEU A 24 -0.20 2.76 2.46
CA LEU A 24 -0.78 4.01 2.98
C LEU A 24 -1.07 5.00 1.85
N VAL A 25 -0.07 5.26 0.98
CA VAL A 25 -0.22 6.17 -0.17
C VAL A 25 -1.28 5.64 -1.15
N ALA A 26 -1.32 4.33 -1.39
CA ALA A 26 -2.30 3.68 -2.25
C ALA A 26 -3.74 3.88 -1.74
N GLY A 27 -3.96 3.75 -0.43
CA GLY A 27 -5.29 3.96 0.16
C GLY A 27 -5.74 5.43 0.14
N TRP A 28 -4.79 6.38 0.18
CA TRP A 28 -5.08 7.81 0.14
C TRP A 28 -5.40 8.33 -1.27
N LYS A 29 -4.81 7.77 -2.32
CA LYS A 29 -5.13 8.20 -3.70
C LYS A 29 -6.45 7.63 -4.23
N SER A 30 -7.17 8.45 -5.00
CA SER A 30 -8.38 8.07 -5.75
C SER A 30 -8.01 7.64 -7.17
N GLY A 31 -8.48 6.46 -7.59
CA GLY A 31 -8.16 5.84 -8.89
C GLY A 31 -7.91 4.34 -8.72
N CYS A 32 -8.04 3.54 -9.78
CA CYS A 32 -7.84 2.07 -9.73
C CYS A 32 -6.40 1.66 -10.08
N LEU A 33 -5.82 2.24 -11.14
CA LEU A 33 -4.53 1.82 -11.68
C LEU A 33 -3.34 2.20 -10.78
N TRP A 34 -3.32 3.43 -10.26
CA TRP A 34 -2.19 3.91 -9.46
C TRP A 34 -2.06 3.23 -8.08
N PRO A 35 -3.14 3.02 -7.31
CA PRO A 35 -3.06 2.24 -6.08
C PRO A 35 -2.69 0.77 -6.33
N GLY A 36 -3.14 0.18 -7.44
CA GLY A 36 -2.77 -1.19 -7.82
C GLY A 36 -1.26 -1.33 -8.01
N ALA A 37 -0.63 -0.41 -8.77
CA ALA A 37 0.82 -0.41 -8.96
C ALA A 37 1.59 -0.25 -7.64
N LEU A 38 1.15 0.66 -6.75
CA LEU A 38 1.76 0.85 -5.44
C LEU A 38 1.65 -0.40 -4.55
N LEU A 39 0.50 -1.08 -4.58
CA LEU A 39 0.32 -2.33 -3.83
C LEU A 39 1.21 -3.44 -4.38
N LEU A 40 1.34 -3.57 -5.70
CA LEU A 40 2.27 -4.53 -6.31
C LEU A 40 3.72 -4.25 -5.91
N ILE A 41 4.14 -2.98 -5.87
CA ILE A 41 5.46 -2.58 -5.38
C ILE A 41 5.62 -2.98 -3.91
N GLY A 42 4.61 -2.73 -3.06
CA GLY A 42 4.65 -3.14 -1.66
C GLY A 42 4.76 -4.65 -1.48
N VAL A 43 3.95 -5.42 -2.22
CA VAL A 43 3.99 -6.89 -2.21
C VAL A 43 5.36 -7.40 -2.65
N ALA A 44 5.89 -6.85 -3.75
CA ALA A 44 7.22 -7.21 -4.24
C ALA A 44 8.32 -6.84 -3.24
N ALA A 45 8.20 -5.72 -2.51
CA ALA A 45 9.17 -5.31 -1.51
C ALA A 45 9.21 -6.25 -0.30
N VAL A 46 8.05 -6.66 0.24
CA VAL A 46 7.99 -7.66 1.34
C VAL A 46 8.46 -9.02 0.87
N TRP A 47 8.03 -9.44 -0.33
CA TRP A 47 8.44 -10.72 -0.89
C TRP A 47 9.97 -10.78 -1.11
N ALA A 48 10.55 -9.73 -1.72
CA ALA A 48 11.98 -9.66 -1.98
C ALA A 48 12.79 -9.56 -0.69
N SER A 49 12.33 -8.79 0.31
CA SER A 49 13.02 -8.70 1.59
C SER A 49 12.98 -10.01 2.35
N MET A 50 11.88 -10.76 2.27
CA MET A 50 11.75 -12.09 2.88
C MET A 50 12.68 -13.08 2.19
N PHE A 51 12.71 -13.10 0.86
CA PHE A 51 13.59 -13.99 0.09
C PHE A 51 15.08 -13.70 0.32
N ILE A 52 15.50 -12.45 0.14
CA ILE A 52 16.90 -12.01 0.31
C ILE A 52 17.32 -12.16 1.78
N GLY A 53 16.45 -11.78 2.72
CA GLY A 53 16.71 -11.92 4.15
C GLY A 53 16.91 -13.37 4.54
N SER A 54 16.10 -14.29 4.01
CA SER A 54 16.26 -15.72 4.27
C SER A 54 17.55 -16.26 3.65
N ASP A 55 17.85 -16.01 2.38
CA ASP A 55 19.09 -16.48 1.74
C ASP A 55 20.35 -15.99 2.47
N LEU A 56 20.44 -14.68 2.74
CA LEU A 56 21.60 -14.11 3.46
C LEU A 56 21.68 -14.61 4.91
N GLY A 57 20.54 -14.73 5.59
CA GLY A 57 20.46 -15.27 6.94
C GLY A 57 20.95 -16.72 7.02
N TYR A 58 20.54 -17.57 6.08
CA TYR A 58 20.99 -18.96 6.02
C TYR A 58 22.48 -19.07 5.68
N ARG A 59 22.98 -18.30 4.71
CA ARG A 59 24.41 -18.27 4.37
C ARG A 59 25.27 -17.90 5.58
N ALA A 60 24.86 -16.88 6.33
CA ALA A 60 25.57 -16.47 7.54
C ALA A 60 25.46 -17.52 8.65
N TRP A 61 24.32 -18.20 8.76
CA TRP A 61 24.13 -19.27 9.73
C TRP A 61 24.95 -20.52 9.40
N GLN A 62 25.12 -20.84 8.12
CA GLN A 62 25.99 -21.92 7.64
C GLN A 62 27.48 -21.60 7.78
N ALA A 63 27.85 -20.31 7.81
CA ALA A 63 29.24 -19.87 7.92
C ALA A 63 29.82 -19.92 9.34
N ILE A 64 29.03 -20.27 10.36
CA ILE A 64 29.53 -20.40 11.74
C ILE A 64 30.38 -21.67 11.90
N PRO A 65 31.34 -21.70 12.84
CA PRO A 65 32.04 -22.94 13.19
C PRO A 65 31.06 -23.99 13.75
N ASN A 66 31.10 -25.21 13.20
CA ASN A 66 30.19 -26.31 13.55
C ASN A 66 28.70 -25.93 13.42
N PRO A 67 28.21 -25.62 12.20
CA PRO A 67 26.81 -25.24 12.01
C PRO A 67 25.88 -26.41 12.35
N PRO A 68 24.74 -26.15 13.02
CA PRO A 68 23.75 -27.18 13.30
C PRO A 68 23.12 -27.69 11.99
N GLU A 69 22.65 -28.95 11.98
CA GLU A 69 22.02 -29.55 10.79
C GLU A 69 20.81 -28.75 10.28
N GLU A 70 20.10 -28.07 11.18
CA GLU A 70 18.97 -27.18 10.88
C GLU A 70 19.36 -26.02 9.93
N ALA A 71 20.61 -25.59 9.91
CA ALA A 71 21.11 -24.53 9.03
C ALA A 71 21.16 -24.95 7.55
N PHE A 72 21.09 -26.25 7.26
CA PHE A 72 21.05 -26.82 5.91
C PHE A 72 19.63 -27.23 5.47
N SER A 73 18.61 -26.91 6.28
CA SER A 73 17.22 -27.13 5.91
C SER A 73 16.76 -26.10 4.88
N ASP A 74 16.85 -26.46 3.59
CA ASP A 74 16.44 -25.61 2.44
C ASP A 74 14.92 -25.36 2.34
N ALA A 75 14.12 -25.98 3.20
CA ALA A 75 12.66 -25.91 3.15
C ALA A 75 12.10 -24.49 3.33
N SER A 76 12.81 -23.65 4.08
CA SER A 76 12.39 -22.28 4.40
C SER A 76 12.57 -21.30 3.24
N VAL A 77 13.66 -21.42 2.46
CA VAL A 77 13.93 -20.56 1.29
C VAL A 77 12.95 -20.89 0.17
N MET A 78 12.66 -22.17 -0.06
CA MET A 78 11.63 -22.60 -1.01
C MET A 78 10.22 -22.18 -0.58
N GLY A 79 9.91 -22.33 0.72
CA GLY A 79 8.67 -21.84 1.29
C GLY A 79 8.50 -20.34 1.11
N ALA A 80 9.57 -19.56 1.34
CA ALA A 80 9.55 -18.12 1.17
C ALA A 80 9.32 -17.70 -0.29
N LEU A 81 9.93 -18.40 -1.25
CA LEU A 81 9.79 -18.10 -2.67
C LEU A 81 8.35 -18.35 -3.17
N VAL A 82 7.78 -19.51 -2.82
CA VAL A 82 6.48 -19.97 -3.33
C VAL A 82 5.32 -19.35 -2.54
N PHE A 83 5.40 -19.36 -1.22
CA PHE A 83 4.31 -18.91 -0.36
C PHE A 83 4.43 -17.46 0.09
N GLY A 84 5.60 -16.82 -0.02
CA GLY A 84 5.82 -15.44 0.45
C GLY A 84 4.93 -14.38 -0.21
N TRP A 85 4.38 -14.66 -1.39
CA TRP A 85 3.43 -13.79 -2.08
C TRP A 85 2.12 -13.61 -1.29
N PHE A 86 1.62 -14.68 -0.66
CA PHE A 86 0.36 -14.67 0.07
C PHE A 86 0.40 -13.77 1.32
N PRO A 87 1.33 -13.95 2.29
CA PRO A 87 1.42 -13.06 3.44
C PRO A 87 1.78 -11.62 3.03
N SER A 88 2.56 -11.43 1.97
CA SER A 88 2.88 -10.09 1.45
C SER A 88 1.63 -9.38 0.91
N GLY A 89 0.80 -10.10 0.15
CA GLY A 89 -0.49 -9.62 -0.36
C GLY A 89 -1.45 -9.28 0.77
N VAL A 90 -1.63 -10.20 1.72
CA VAL A 90 -2.51 -10.00 2.88
C VAL A 90 -2.08 -8.78 3.69
N PHE A 91 -0.78 -8.62 3.95
CA PHE A 91 -0.24 -7.46 4.67
C PHE A 91 -0.61 -6.14 3.97
N CYS A 92 -0.29 -6.02 2.68
CA CYS A 92 -0.55 -4.79 1.92
C CYS A 92 -2.06 -4.49 1.78
N LEU A 93 -2.87 -5.53 1.50
CA LEU A 93 -4.32 -5.38 1.37
C LEU A 93 -4.99 -5.00 2.68
N THR A 94 -4.52 -5.52 3.81
CA THR A 94 -5.05 -5.18 5.13
C THR A 94 -4.84 -3.70 5.42
N ILE A 95 -3.62 -3.19 5.23
CA ILE A 95 -3.30 -1.77 5.43
C ILE A 95 -4.14 -0.89 4.49
N PHE A 96 -4.22 -1.27 3.21
CA PHE A 96 -5.03 -0.57 2.22
C PHE A 96 -6.51 -0.51 2.61
N ALA A 97 -7.07 -1.64 3.06
CA ALA A 97 -8.46 -1.74 3.50
C ALA A 97 -8.73 -0.86 4.73
N VAL A 98 -7.86 -0.91 5.73
CA VAL A 98 -7.94 -0.07 6.94
C VAL A 98 -7.97 1.42 6.56
N VAL A 99 -7.05 1.84 5.69
CA VAL A 99 -6.98 3.24 5.22
C VAL A 99 -8.26 3.64 4.47
N ARG A 100 -8.81 2.75 3.64
CA ARG A 100 -10.06 3.01 2.93
C ARG A 100 -11.24 3.11 3.87
N VAL A 101 -11.34 2.24 4.88
CA VAL A 101 -12.37 2.28 5.92
C VAL A 101 -12.27 3.58 6.71
N ILE A 102 -11.08 3.99 7.14
CA ILE A 102 -10.87 5.27 7.84
C ILE A 102 -11.33 6.43 6.98
N LYS A 103 -10.98 6.47 5.69
CA LYS A 103 -11.45 7.52 4.77
C LYS A 103 -12.97 7.51 4.59
N LEU A 104 -13.60 6.34 4.57
CA LEU A 104 -15.06 6.23 4.52
C LEU A 104 -15.69 6.79 5.79
N ILE A 105 -15.18 6.41 6.96
CA ILE A 105 -15.64 6.92 8.26
C ILE A 105 -15.50 8.45 8.34
N ILE A 106 -14.36 9.01 7.93
CA ILE A 106 -14.14 10.47 7.94
C ILE A 106 -15.12 11.19 6.99
N ARG A 107 -15.41 10.60 5.82
CA ARG A 107 -16.40 11.15 4.87
C ARG A 107 -17.83 11.07 5.42
N TRP A 108 -18.16 10.00 6.13
CA TRP A 108 -19.45 9.85 6.78
C TRP A 108 -19.63 10.80 7.97
N ALA A 109 -18.55 11.06 8.73
CA ALA A 109 -18.55 11.98 9.86
C ALA A 109 -18.60 13.45 9.42
N ASN A 110 -18.07 13.78 8.24
CA ASN A 110 -18.10 15.11 7.64
C ASN A 110 -18.88 15.08 6.31
N PRO A 111 -20.21 14.84 6.35
CA PRO A 111 -21.02 14.93 5.14
C PRO A 111 -20.90 16.36 4.63
N THR A 112 -20.37 16.52 3.41
CA THR A 112 -20.35 17.82 2.75
C THR A 112 -21.80 18.29 2.68
N PRO A 113 -22.16 19.47 3.21
CA PRO A 113 -23.54 19.95 3.13
C PRO A 113 -23.94 19.96 1.66
N ALA A 114 -24.97 19.20 1.34
CA ALA A 114 -25.58 19.15 0.02
C ALA A 114 -26.20 20.53 -0.25
N GLY A 115 -25.39 21.49 -0.73
CA GLY A 115 -25.83 22.87 -0.82
C GLY A 115 -24.80 23.93 -1.24
N SER A 116 -23.60 23.56 -1.70
CA SER A 116 -22.74 24.50 -2.44
C SER A 116 -22.79 24.20 -3.93
N GLY A 117 -24.01 24.26 -4.48
CA GLY A 117 -24.17 24.49 -5.91
C GLY A 117 -23.81 25.95 -6.19
N ASN A 118 -22.88 26.15 -7.12
CA ASN A 118 -22.54 27.38 -7.85
C ASN A 118 -23.18 28.69 -7.34
N PRO A 119 -22.39 29.72 -6.93
CA PRO A 119 -22.92 31.07 -6.97
C PRO A 119 -23.14 31.46 -8.44
N ALA A 120 -24.42 31.54 -8.81
CA ALA A 120 -24.95 32.32 -9.90
C ALA A 120 -24.31 32.12 -11.29
N THR A 121 -24.79 31.12 -12.03
CA THR A 121 -25.12 31.44 -13.44
C THR A 121 -26.46 32.18 -13.36
N PRO A 122 -26.52 33.49 -13.65
CA PRO A 122 -27.80 34.18 -13.74
C PRO A 122 -28.53 33.51 -14.90
N LYS A 123 -29.64 32.83 -14.62
CA LYS A 123 -30.60 32.53 -15.67
C LYS A 123 -30.95 33.88 -16.29
N PRO A 124 -30.84 34.06 -17.62
CA PRO A 124 -31.37 35.25 -18.26
C PRO A 124 -32.84 35.32 -17.86
N ILE A 125 -33.20 36.35 -17.10
CA ILE A 125 -34.59 36.66 -16.86
C ILE A 125 -35.09 37.14 -18.21
N GLU A 126 -35.76 36.25 -18.93
CA GLU A 126 -36.55 36.60 -20.10
C GLU A 126 -37.75 37.40 -19.60
N THR A 127 -37.50 38.65 -19.23
CA THR A 127 -38.54 39.65 -19.11
C THR A 127 -39.15 39.74 -20.50
N GLY A 128 -40.42 39.37 -20.65
CA GLY A 128 -41.23 39.54 -21.87
C GLY A 128 -41.46 41.02 -22.21
N ASN A 129 -40.39 41.81 -22.15
CA ASN A 129 -40.31 43.22 -22.39
C ASN A 129 -39.67 43.41 -23.78
N PRO A 130 -40.43 43.81 -24.79
CA PRO A 130 -39.94 43.93 -26.18
C PRO A 130 -38.90 45.05 -26.40
N TYR A 131 -38.48 45.75 -25.34
CA TYR A 131 -37.57 46.90 -25.44
C TYR A 131 -36.13 46.66 -24.95
N GLN A 132 -35.73 45.43 -24.58
CA GLN A 132 -34.31 45.18 -24.28
C GLN A 132 -33.48 45.14 -25.56
N GLN A 133 -32.64 46.16 -25.78
CA GLN A 133 -31.65 46.17 -26.85
C GLN A 133 -30.47 45.24 -26.52
N PRO A 134 -29.87 44.58 -27.52
CA PRO A 134 -28.71 43.73 -27.31
C PRO A 134 -27.48 44.57 -26.98
N ASN A 135 -26.86 44.29 -25.83
CA ASN A 135 -25.56 44.87 -25.48
C ASN A 135 -24.50 44.31 -26.45
N SER A 136 -23.86 45.23 -27.18
CA SER A 136 -22.72 44.99 -28.09
C SER A 136 -21.48 44.51 -27.38
#